data_AF-A0A9X1NAD7-F1
#
_entry.id   AF-A0A9X1NAD7-F1
#
_cell.length_a   1.000
_cell.length_b   1.000
_cell.length_c   1.000
_cell.angle_alpha   90.00
_cell.angle_beta   90.00
_cell.angle_gamma   90.00
#
_symmetry.space_group_name_H-M   'P 1'
#
loop_
_entity.id
_entity.type
_entity.pdbx_description
1 polymer ?
#
loop_
_entity_poly.entity_id
_entity_poly.type
_entity_poly.pdbx_seq_one_letter_code
_entity_poly.pdbx_strand_id
1 'polypeptide(L)'
;MRTKRIAVSGMVAALGVSGLLLASVVSAQGASAQPRATATCEGLEATILGTAGDDHLVGTEGDDVIVALGGDDLIDGKGGDDIICAGPGNDMVDGGKGSDSIDGGAGDDVLIGGAGIDFILGGSGEDLITADAGHDFVSGGNGDDTIIGGKGDDVLDGGKGDDQIAGEAGDDLITGGAGKDEIQGGKGDDSILGGPGADKLYGNAGNDLIAGEGGKDKIFGGSGKNKIYQGNAPE
;
A
#
# COMPACT_ATOMS: atom_id res chain seq x y z
N MET A 1 -7.42 -21.59 37.84
CA MET A 1 -7.92 -20.62 36.86
C MET A 1 -7.54 -21.12 35.48
N ARG A 2 -8.51 -21.30 34.57
CA ARG A 2 -8.28 -21.82 33.21
C ARG A 2 -7.92 -20.66 32.29
N THR A 3 -6.71 -20.65 31.75
CA THR A 3 -6.32 -19.79 30.63
C THR A 3 -6.97 -20.33 29.36
N LYS A 4 -7.94 -19.59 28.81
CA LYS A 4 -8.49 -19.87 27.49
C LYS A 4 -7.43 -19.51 26.45
N ARG A 5 -7.07 -20.48 25.61
CA ARG A 5 -6.42 -20.26 24.33
C ARG A 5 -7.43 -19.61 23.39
N ILE A 6 -7.06 -18.51 22.76
CA ILE A 6 -7.71 -18.02 21.54
C ILE A 6 -6.71 -18.31 20.43
N ALA A 7 -7.07 -19.24 19.56
CA ALA A 7 -6.43 -19.43 18.28
C ALA A 7 -7.02 -18.40 17.32
N VAL A 8 -6.18 -17.61 16.67
CA VAL A 8 -6.60 -16.90 15.46
C VAL A 8 -6.15 -17.76 14.28
N SER A 9 -7.14 -18.15 13.49
CA SER A 9 -7.10 -18.99 12.32
C SER A 9 -7.57 -18.14 11.14
N GLY A 10 -6.89 -18.25 10.01
CA GLY A 10 -7.15 -17.50 8.77
C GLY A 10 -5.96 -16.57 8.52
N MET A 11 -5.14 -16.74 7.48
CA MET A 11 -5.51 -16.95 6.09
C MET A 11 -4.43 -17.79 5.40
N VAL A 12 -4.75 -19.04 5.10
CA VAL A 12 -4.06 -19.82 4.08
C VAL A 12 -5.13 -20.12 3.04
N ALA A 13 -5.25 -19.24 2.05
CA ALA A 13 -6.11 -19.45 0.89
C ALA A 13 -5.25 -19.94 -0.27
N ALA A 14 -5.81 -20.90 -0.99
CA ALA A 14 -5.14 -21.85 -1.86
C ALA A 14 -4.47 -21.21 -3.09
N LEU A 15 -3.18 -21.47 -3.29
CA LEU A 15 -2.54 -21.36 -4.60
C LEU A 15 -2.75 -22.68 -5.36
N GLY A 16 -3.66 -22.64 -6.33
CA GLY A 16 -3.80 -23.66 -7.36
C GLY A 16 -2.53 -23.74 -8.23
N VAL A 17 -2.26 -24.94 -8.75
CA VAL A 17 -1.00 -25.40 -9.34
C VAL A 17 -0.65 -24.75 -10.70
N SER A 18 -1.05 -23.49 -10.93
CA SER A 18 -0.62 -22.69 -12.10
C SER A 18 -0.03 -21.32 -11.73
N GLY A 19 -0.05 -20.91 -10.45
CA GLY A 19 0.60 -19.68 -9.96
C GLY A 19 2.05 -19.85 -9.48
N LEU A 20 2.63 -21.05 -9.62
CA LEU A 20 3.94 -21.39 -9.01
C LEU A 20 5.14 -20.68 -9.66
N LEU A 21 4.98 -20.05 -10.83
CA LEU A 21 6.09 -19.40 -11.53
C LEU A 21 6.36 -17.96 -11.07
N LEU A 22 5.38 -17.25 -10.51
CA LEU A 22 5.50 -15.84 -10.10
C LEU A 22 5.77 -15.67 -8.60
N ALA A 23 5.20 -16.54 -7.75
CA ALA A 23 5.52 -16.57 -6.32
C ALA A 23 7.02 -16.86 -6.04
N SER A 24 7.73 -17.43 -7.01
CA SER A 24 9.16 -17.71 -6.93
C SER A 24 10.05 -16.48 -7.17
N VAL A 25 9.52 -15.43 -7.82
CA VAL A 25 10.26 -14.20 -8.13
C VAL A 25 10.08 -13.16 -7.02
N VAL A 26 8.91 -13.13 -6.40
CA VAL A 26 8.61 -12.29 -5.21
C VAL A 26 9.43 -12.68 -3.97
N SER A 27 10.09 -13.85 -3.96
CA SER A 27 10.94 -14.32 -2.84
C SER A 27 12.45 -14.27 -3.11
N ALA A 28 12.92 -13.68 -4.21
CA ALA A 28 14.31 -13.83 -4.66
C ALA A 28 15.21 -12.57 -4.63
N GLN A 29 14.71 -11.38 -4.30
CA GLN A 29 15.58 -10.26 -3.90
C GLN A 29 15.65 -10.17 -2.36
N GLY A 30 16.83 -10.48 -1.83
CA GLY A 30 17.36 -9.90 -0.59
C GLY A 30 16.54 -10.08 0.68
N ALA A 31 16.87 -11.11 1.46
CA ALA A 31 16.64 -11.07 2.90
C ALA A 31 17.42 -9.91 3.54
N SER A 32 16.83 -8.72 3.60
CA SER A 32 17.22 -7.64 4.50
C SER A 32 15.97 -7.10 5.16
N ALA A 33 15.75 -7.54 6.41
CA ALA A 33 14.82 -7.01 7.40
C ALA A 33 13.47 -6.52 6.83
N GLN A 34 12.41 -7.34 6.92
CA GLN A 34 11.06 -6.78 6.99
C GLN A 34 11.09 -5.72 8.11
N PRO A 35 10.85 -4.44 7.83
CA PRO A 35 10.71 -3.45 8.88
C PRO A 35 9.53 -3.87 9.76
N ARG A 36 9.55 -3.41 11.00
CA ARG A 36 8.72 -3.92 12.09
C ARG A 36 7.25 -3.61 11.82
N ALA A 37 6.59 -4.51 11.09
CA ALA A 37 5.16 -4.51 10.88
C ALA A 37 4.44 -4.49 12.23
N THR A 38 3.87 -3.35 12.58
CA THR A 38 2.56 -3.25 13.23
C THR A 38 2.07 -1.80 13.12
N ALA A 39 1.52 -1.45 11.96
CA ALA A 39 0.48 -0.44 11.87
C ALA A 39 -0.76 -1.03 12.55
N THR A 40 -0.76 -1.05 13.88
CA THR A 40 -1.95 -1.36 14.65
C THR A 40 -2.03 -0.36 15.77
N CYS A 41 -3.02 0.52 15.69
CA CYS A 41 -3.29 1.59 16.65
C CYS A 41 -3.71 1.09 18.04
N GLU A 42 -3.78 -0.23 18.25
CA GLU A 42 -4.13 -0.83 19.52
C GLU A 42 -2.95 -0.85 20.50
N GLY A 43 -3.16 -0.23 21.68
CA GLY A 43 -2.23 -0.35 22.81
C GLY A 43 -0.97 0.53 22.72
N LEU A 44 -0.97 1.51 21.81
CA LEU A 44 0.08 2.53 21.72
C LEU A 44 0.01 3.51 22.91
N GLU A 45 1.17 3.91 23.42
CA GLU A 45 1.30 5.05 24.34
C GLU A 45 1.57 6.30 23.49
N ALA A 46 0.50 7.03 23.16
CA ALA A 46 0.58 8.22 22.33
C ALA A 46 1.41 9.34 22.99
N THR A 47 2.31 9.98 22.23
CA THR A 47 2.95 11.24 22.62
C THR A 47 2.02 12.42 22.37
N ILE A 48 1.16 12.31 21.33
CA ILE A 48 0.16 13.29 20.93
C ILE A 48 -1.18 12.57 20.75
N LEU A 49 -2.22 13.06 21.44
CA LEU A 49 -3.54 12.45 21.45
C LEU A 49 -4.61 13.49 21.09
N GLY A 50 -5.40 13.20 20.06
CA GLY A 50 -6.58 13.95 19.66
C GLY A 50 -7.83 13.60 20.48
N THR A 51 -8.97 13.87 19.88
CA THR A 51 -10.32 13.74 20.44
C THR A 51 -11.22 13.01 19.44
N ALA A 52 -12.51 12.88 19.73
CA ALA A 52 -13.45 12.22 18.82
C ALA A 52 -14.10 13.21 17.83
N GLY A 53 -13.47 14.36 17.58
CA GLY A 53 -13.89 15.29 16.55
C GLY A 53 -12.66 15.98 15.95
N ASP A 54 -12.90 16.77 14.90
CA ASP A 54 -11.87 17.35 14.03
C ASP A 54 -10.75 18.07 14.81
N ASP A 55 -9.54 17.52 14.71
CA ASP A 55 -8.35 18.00 15.38
C ASP A 55 -7.29 18.51 14.38
N HIS A 56 -6.37 19.32 14.90
CA HIS A 56 -5.14 19.70 14.20
C HIS A 56 -3.96 19.32 15.09
N LEU A 57 -3.29 18.24 14.70
CA LEU A 57 -2.22 17.60 15.44
C LEU A 57 -0.90 17.82 14.72
N VAL A 58 0.12 18.19 15.48
CA VAL A 58 1.43 18.53 14.93
C VAL A 58 2.52 17.90 15.79
N GLY A 59 3.30 17.02 15.18
CA GLY A 59 4.49 16.37 15.70
C GLY A 59 5.66 17.33 15.94
N THR A 60 6.80 16.72 16.27
CA THR A 60 8.04 17.37 16.63
C THR A 60 9.08 17.22 15.51
N GLU A 61 10.36 17.10 15.80
CA GLU A 61 11.39 16.82 14.77
C GLU A 61 12.11 15.50 15.11
N GLY A 62 11.52 14.70 15.99
CA GLY A 62 11.94 13.34 16.28
C GLY A 62 10.71 12.48 16.50
N ASP A 63 10.96 11.19 16.67
CA ASP A 63 9.96 10.13 16.64
C ASP A 63 8.76 10.39 17.57
N ASP A 64 7.57 10.52 16.96
CA ASP A 64 6.30 10.75 17.62
C ASP A 64 5.35 9.55 17.50
N VAL A 65 4.40 9.48 18.43
CA VAL A 65 3.26 8.56 18.35
C VAL A 65 2.00 9.40 18.42
N ILE A 66 1.36 9.59 17.27
CA ILE A 66 0.18 10.43 17.10
C ILE A 66 -1.06 9.54 16.95
N VAL A 67 -2.06 9.77 17.80
CA VAL A 67 -3.35 9.09 17.71
C VAL A 67 -4.46 10.13 17.71
N ALA A 68 -5.15 10.31 16.57
CA ALA A 68 -6.15 11.36 16.41
C ALA A 68 -7.53 10.96 16.92
N LEU A 69 -7.88 9.67 16.75
CA LEU A 69 -9.08 8.96 17.25
C LEU A 69 -10.30 9.09 16.36
N GLY A 70 -10.71 10.26 15.90
CA GLY A 70 -11.73 10.34 14.86
C GLY A 70 -12.40 11.69 14.80
N GLY A 71 -13.21 11.89 13.76
CA GLY A 71 -13.43 13.24 13.23
C GLY A 71 -12.51 13.44 12.03
N ASP A 72 -12.69 14.54 11.30
CA ASP A 72 -11.87 14.81 10.11
C ASP A 72 -10.60 15.57 10.56
N ASP A 73 -9.48 14.86 10.66
CA ASP A 73 -8.26 15.32 11.32
C ASP A 73 -7.21 15.86 10.34
N LEU A 74 -6.44 16.86 10.78
CA LEU A 74 -5.24 17.33 10.10
C LEU A 74 -4.00 16.98 10.92
N ILE A 75 -3.11 16.14 10.38
CA ILE A 75 -1.95 15.60 11.08
C ILE A 75 -0.67 15.90 10.30
N ASP A 76 0.32 16.48 10.98
CA ASP A 76 1.68 16.76 10.46
C ASP A 76 2.72 16.14 11.38
N GLY A 77 3.37 15.03 10.98
CA GLY A 77 4.43 14.34 11.72
C GLY A 77 5.76 15.10 11.72
N LYS A 78 6.02 15.85 10.64
CA LYS A 78 7.21 16.64 10.32
C LYS A 78 8.49 15.85 10.11
N GLY A 79 9.03 15.23 11.15
CA GLY A 79 10.40 14.74 11.15
C GLY A 79 10.63 13.76 12.28
N GLY A 80 11.36 12.68 12.01
CA GLY A 80 11.47 11.55 12.93
C GLY A 80 10.86 10.32 12.29
N ASP A 81 11.06 9.15 12.90
CA ASP A 81 10.35 7.94 12.46
C ASP A 81 9.04 7.86 13.24
N ASP A 82 7.93 8.31 12.65
CA ASP A 82 6.66 8.52 13.34
C ASP A 82 5.71 7.32 13.25
N ILE A 83 4.84 7.17 14.25
CA ILE A 83 3.67 6.29 14.20
C ILE A 83 2.42 7.16 14.25
N ILE A 84 1.61 7.13 13.19
CA ILE A 84 0.43 7.97 13.03
C ILE A 84 -0.81 7.09 12.83
N CYS A 85 -1.82 7.35 13.65
CA CYS A 85 -3.13 6.70 13.60
C CYS A 85 -4.20 7.78 13.50
N ALA A 86 -4.79 7.98 12.33
CA ALA A 86 -5.78 9.03 12.11
C ALA A 86 -7.15 8.56 12.66
N GLY A 87 -7.65 7.42 12.17
CA GLY A 87 -8.82 6.76 12.74
C GLY A 87 -10.04 6.89 11.82
N PRO A 88 -11.27 6.88 12.35
CA PRO A 88 -12.45 7.16 11.55
C PRO A 88 -12.65 8.66 11.28
N GLY A 89 -12.85 9.03 10.02
CA GLY A 89 -12.93 10.40 9.56
C GLY A 89 -12.36 10.50 8.15
N ASN A 90 -12.55 11.63 7.49
CA ASN A 90 -11.81 11.92 6.27
C ASN A 90 -10.56 12.73 6.65
N ASP A 91 -9.44 12.04 6.82
CA ASP A 91 -8.25 12.60 7.44
C ASP A 91 -7.24 13.11 6.40
N MET A 92 -6.42 14.09 6.78
CA MET A 92 -5.27 14.54 6.01
C MET A 92 -3.99 14.37 6.83
N VAL A 93 -3.10 13.50 6.37
CA VAL A 93 -1.88 13.11 7.08
C VAL A 93 -0.65 13.36 6.21
N ASP A 94 0.34 14.03 6.79
CA ASP A 94 1.71 14.18 6.25
C ASP A 94 2.71 13.61 7.27
N GLY A 95 3.38 12.51 6.93
CA GLY A 95 4.43 11.90 7.76
C GLY A 95 5.69 12.77 7.85
N GLY A 96 6.08 13.37 6.72
CA GLY A 96 7.16 14.34 6.65
C GLY A 96 8.50 13.71 6.31
N LYS A 97 9.45 13.69 7.25
CA LYS A 97 10.79 13.11 7.04
C LYS A 97 11.04 12.00 8.03
N GLY A 98 11.61 10.91 7.56
CA GLY A 98 11.92 9.75 8.39
C GLY A 98 11.15 8.56 7.86
N SER A 99 11.26 7.41 8.52
CA SER A 99 10.54 6.21 8.11
C SER A 99 9.26 6.10 8.93
N ASP A 100 8.15 6.47 8.31
CA ASP A 100 6.88 6.67 9.01
C ASP A 100 5.96 5.45 8.89
N SER A 101 5.11 5.24 9.90
CA SER A 101 4.04 4.24 9.90
C SER A 101 2.70 4.93 10.04
N ILE A 102 1.92 4.96 8.97
CA ILE A 102 0.65 5.68 8.85
C ILE A 102 -0.51 4.67 8.69
N ASP A 103 -1.53 4.80 9.52
CA ASP A 103 -2.82 4.12 9.43
C ASP A 103 -3.92 5.18 9.31
N GLY A 104 -4.47 5.34 8.10
CA GLY A 104 -5.55 6.29 7.79
C GLY A 104 -6.82 5.91 8.54
N GLY A 105 -7.30 4.69 8.32
CA GLY A 105 -8.35 4.09 9.12
C GLY A 105 -9.63 3.97 8.32
N ALA A 106 -10.64 4.79 8.60
CA ALA A 106 -11.93 4.68 7.92
C ALA A 106 -12.49 6.03 7.51
N GLY A 107 -12.75 6.18 6.22
CA GLY A 107 -13.18 7.42 5.58
C GLY A 107 -12.31 7.64 4.35
N ASP A 108 -12.58 8.71 3.62
CA ASP A 108 -11.82 9.01 2.40
C ASP A 108 -10.60 9.85 2.80
N ASP A 109 -9.44 9.21 2.94
CA ASP A 109 -8.24 9.81 3.52
C ASP A 109 -7.28 10.37 2.47
N VAL A 110 -6.47 11.37 2.86
CA VAL A 110 -5.32 11.88 2.10
C VAL A 110 -4.05 11.63 2.89
N LEU A 111 -3.22 10.70 2.41
CA LEU A 111 -2.04 10.21 3.12
C LEU A 111 -0.76 10.50 2.33
N ILE A 112 0.19 11.18 2.96
CA ILE A 112 1.52 11.48 2.40
C ILE A 112 2.56 10.86 3.32
N GLY A 113 3.38 9.94 2.80
CA GLY A 113 4.51 9.34 3.52
C GLY A 113 5.64 10.35 3.69
N GLY A 114 6.23 10.76 2.56
CA GLY A 114 7.21 11.82 2.51
C GLY A 114 8.59 11.29 2.13
N ALA A 115 9.61 11.64 2.91
CA ALA A 115 10.97 11.19 2.64
C ALA A 115 11.38 10.11 3.63
N GLY A 116 11.53 8.87 3.20
CA GLY A 116 11.50 7.78 4.16
C GLY A 116 11.71 6.40 3.61
N ILE A 117 11.39 5.42 4.45
CA ILE A 117 10.88 4.13 4.01
C ILE A 117 9.57 4.01 4.79
N ASP A 118 8.46 4.22 4.10
CA ASP A 118 7.18 4.44 4.76
C ASP A 118 6.29 3.19 4.69
N PHE A 119 5.45 3.04 5.71
CA PHE A 119 4.41 2.03 5.81
C PHE A 119 3.06 2.72 5.86
N ILE A 120 2.26 2.61 4.81
CA ILE A 120 0.99 3.33 4.70
C ILE A 120 -0.15 2.34 4.50
N LEU A 121 -1.15 2.42 5.37
CA LEU A 121 -2.44 1.75 5.23
C LEU A 121 -3.52 2.83 5.03
N GLY A 122 -4.22 2.80 3.89
CA GLY A 122 -5.41 3.64 3.65
C GLY A 122 -6.54 3.22 4.56
N GLY A 123 -7.01 1.98 4.38
CA GLY A 123 -7.96 1.32 5.28
C GLY A 123 -9.29 1.07 4.60
N SER A 124 -10.30 1.89 4.86
CA SER A 124 -11.57 1.80 4.16
C SER A 124 -12.08 3.16 3.75
N GLY A 125 -12.47 3.32 2.49
CA GLY A 125 -12.86 4.59 1.90
C GLY A 125 -12.21 4.74 0.53
N GLU A 126 -12.45 5.84 -0.15
CA GLU A 126 -11.72 6.16 -1.38
C GLU A 126 -10.46 6.98 -1.01
N ASP A 127 -9.32 6.30 -0.85
CA ASP A 127 -8.11 6.92 -0.30
C ASP A 127 -7.21 7.51 -1.40
N LEU A 128 -6.56 8.64 -1.11
CA LEU A 128 -5.50 9.23 -1.92
C LEU A 128 -4.16 9.12 -1.20
N ILE A 129 -3.28 8.25 -1.70
CA ILE A 129 -2.02 7.92 -1.05
C ILE A 129 -0.83 8.31 -1.95
N THR A 130 0.12 9.04 -1.37
CA THR A 130 1.41 9.38 -2.00
C THR A 130 2.56 8.99 -1.06
N ALA A 131 3.37 7.99 -1.42
CA ALA A 131 4.49 7.56 -0.59
C ALA A 131 5.74 8.46 -0.74
N ASP A 132 5.91 9.07 -1.92
CA ASP A 132 6.95 10.05 -2.27
C ASP A 132 8.35 9.47 -2.52
N ALA A 133 9.22 9.36 -1.53
CA ALA A 133 10.61 8.95 -1.76
C ALA A 133 11.07 7.94 -0.72
N GLY A 134 11.37 6.73 -1.16
CA GLY A 134 11.73 5.67 -0.24
C GLY A 134 11.83 4.31 -0.89
N HIS A 135 11.60 3.26 -0.14
CA HIS A 135 11.26 1.94 -0.67
C HIS A 135 10.01 1.60 0.12
N ASP A 136 8.88 2.04 -0.36
CA ASP A 136 7.70 2.23 0.47
C ASP A 136 6.78 1.01 0.40
N PHE A 137 5.96 0.85 1.43
CA PHE A 137 4.99 -0.24 1.54
C PHE A 137 3.61 0.35 1.73
N VAL A 138 2.78 0.26 0.67
CA VAL A 138 1.47 0.88 0.64
C VAL A 138 0.38 -0.17 0.42
N SER A 139 -0.70 -0.07 1.20
CA SER A 139 -1.95 -0.78 0.95
C SER A 139 -3.11 0.22 0.95
N GLY A 140 -3.88 0.26 -0.15
CA GLY A 140 -5.12 1.06 -0.25
C GLY A 140 -6.18 0.53 0.70
N GLY A 141 -6.61 -0.72 0.49
CA GLY A 141 -7.45 -1.42 1.44
C GLY A 141 -8.81 -1.77 0.86
N ASN A 142 -9.87 -1.08 1.29
CA ASN A 142 -11.19 -1.23 0.66
C ASN A 142 -11.70 0.11 0.16
N GLY A 143 -12.18 0.12 -1.08
CA GLY A 143 -12.70 1.31 -1.74
C GLY A 143 -11.88 1.56 -3.00
N ASP A 144 -12.28 2.54 -3.80
CA ASP A 144 -11.62 2.80 -5.08
C ASP A 144 -10.44 3.75 -4.81
N ASP A 145 -9.25 3.19 -4.61
CA ASP A 145 -8.10 3.92 -4.09
C ASP A 145 -7.22 4.52 -5.20
N THR A 146 -6.50 5.61 -4.90
CA THR A 146 -5.47 6.18 -5.76
C THR A 146 -4.12 6.17 -5.06
N ILE A 147 -3.16 5.41 -5.59
CA ILE A 147 -1.84 5.20 -4.99
C ILE A 147 -0.73 5.69 -5.93
N ILE A 148 0.19 6.49 -5.39
CA ILE A 148 1.42 6.94 -6.07
C ILE A 148 2.62 6.50 -5.20
N GLY A 149 3.44 5.59 -5.73
CA GLY A 149 4.66 5.11 -5.07
C GLY A 149 5.72 6.20 -5.00
N GLY A 150 6.21 6.64 -6.16
CA GLY A 150 7.07 7.81 -6.26
C GLY A 150 8.50 7.43 -6.67
N LYS A 151 9.47 7.57 -5.77
CA LYS A 151 10.86 7.18 -6.05
C LYS A 151 11.28 6.02 -5.17
N GLY A 152 11.95 5.07 -5.82
CA GLY A 152 12.56 3.90 -5.24
C GLY A 152 11.74 2.67 -5.53
N ASP A 153 12.20 1.51 -5.07
CA ASP A 153 11.58 0.24 -5.45
C ASP A 153 10.41 -0.01 -4.50
N ASP A 154 9.18 0.28 -4.91
CA ASP A 154 8.04 0.31 -3.99
C ASP A 154 7.24 -1.00 -3.99
N VAL A 155 6.52 -1.28 -2.90
CA VAL A 155 5.56 -2.38 -2.79
C VAL A 155 4.15 -1.79 -2.61
N LEU A 156 3.32 -1.90 -3.63
CA LEU A 156 2.01 -1.27 -3.71
C LEU A 156 0.90 -2.32 -3.87
N ASP A 157 -0.13 -2.25 -3.05
CA ASP A 157 -1.33 -3.11 -3.09
C ASP A 157 -2.60 -2.25 -3.06
N GLY A 158 -3.39 -2.26 -4.15
CA GLY A 158 -4.67 -1.54 -4.20
C GLY A 158 -5.70 -2.12 -3.23
N GLY A 159 -5.82 -3.44 -3.21
CA GLY A 159 -6.69 -4.15 -2.27
C GLY A 159 -8.03 -4.51 -2.91
N LYS A 160 -9.12 -3.89 -2.48
CA LYS A 160 -10.46 -4.12 -3.04
C LYS A 160 -11.03 -2.81 -3.54
N GLY A 161 -11.47 -2.79 -4.78
CA GLY A 161 -12.03 -1.59 -5.40
C GLY A 161 -11.57 -1.51 -6.83
N ASP A 162 -12.10 -0.56 -7.59
CA ASP A 162 -11.54 -0.23 -8.90
C ASP A 162 -10.37 0.78 -8.67
N ASP A 163 -9.15 0.27 -8.50
CA ASP A 163 -8.01 1.08 -8.01
C ASP A 163 -7.19 1.75 -9.13
N GLN A 164 -6.54 2.87 -8.82
CA GLN A 164 -5.57 3.56 -9.68
C GLN A 164 -4.19 3.57 -9.03
N ILE A 165 -3.21 2.93 -9.65
CA ILE A 165 -1.87 2.77 -9.05
C ILE A 165 -0.78 3.23 -10.03
N ALA A 166 0.15 4.04 -9.55
CA ALA A 166 1.35 4.47 -10.28
C ALA A 166 2.61 4.22 -9.44
N GLY A 167 3.51 3.33 -9.89
CA GLY A 167 4.81 3.09 -9.25
C GLY A 167 5.80 4.23 -9.43
N GLU A 168 5.76 4.90 -10.59
CA GLU A 168 6.61 6.03 -10.98
C GLU A 168 8.06 5.66 -11.31
N ALA A 169 8.98 5.59 -10.34
CA ALA A 169 10.39 5.38 -10.62
C ALA A 169 11.05 4.44 -9.63
N GLY A 170 11.52 3.29 -10.11
CA GLY A 170 12.12 2.24 -9.31
C GLY A 170 11.72 0.89 -9.90
N ASP A 171 12.28 -0.20 -9.39
CA ASP A 171 11.85 -1.54 -9.77
C ASP A 171 10.67 -1.95 -8.87
N ASP A 172 9.44 -1.63 -9.26
CA ASP A 172 8.28 -1.70 -8.36
C ASP A 172 7.62 -3.10 -8.33
N LEU A 173 7.02 -3.45 -7.19
CA LEU A 173 6.10 -4.58 -7.04
C LEU A 173 4.68 -4.08 -6.81
N ILE A 174 3.81 -4.28 -7.79
CA ILE A 174 2.45 -3.72 -7.76
C ILE A 174 1.40 -4.83 -7.89
N THR A 175 0.41 -4.81 -7.00
CA THR A 175 -0.79 -5.64 -7.05
C THR A 175 -2.02 -4.73 -7.13
N GLY A 176 -2.88 -4.93 -8.13
CA GLY A 176 -4.18 -4.22 -8.22
C GLY A 176 -5.12 -4.73 -7.12
N GLY A 177 -5.34 -6.03 -7.11
CA GLY A 177 -6.20 -6.67 -6.13
C GLY A 177 -7.50 -7.09 -6.80
N ALA A 178 -8.63 -6.85 -6.15
CA ALA A 178 -9.93 -7.25 -6.68
C ALA A 178 -10.70 -6.03 -7.20
N GLY A 179 -11.03 -6.01 -8.49
CA GLY A 179 -11.83 -4.93 -9.06
C GLY A 179 -11.54 -4.71 -10.54
N LYS A 180 -11.56 -3.47 -11.02
CA LYS A 180 -11.09 -3.12 -12.36
C LYS A 180 -10.03 -2.06 -12.21
N ASP A 181 -8.79 -2.51 -12.19
CA ASP A 181 -7.69 -1.66 -11.77
C ASP A 181 -7.00 -1.02 -12.97
N GLU A 182 -6.44 0.16 -12.77
CA GLU A 182 -5.56 0.83 -13.73
C GLU A 182 -4.18 1.02 -13.11
N ILE A 183 -3.22 0.25 -13.60
CA ILE A 183 -1.87 0.16 -13.02
C ILE A 183 -0.83 0.63 -14.03
N GLN A 184 0.03 1.54 -13.58
CA GLN A 184 1.22 1.99 -14.27
C GLN A 184 2.45 1.63 -13.44
N GLY A 185 3.36 0.82 -13.99
CA GLY A 185 4.67 0.53 -13.38
C GLY A 185 5.49 1.80 -13.32
N GLY A 186 6.15 2.16 -14.42
CA GLY A 186 6.76 3.47 -14.55
C GLY A 186 8.11 3.40 -15.22
N LYS A 187 9.16 3.85 -14.56
CA LYS A 187 10.53 3.62 -14.98
C LYS A 187 11.14 2.58 -14.05
N GLY A 188 11.82 1.58 -14.61
CA GLY A 188 12.44 0.50 -13.86
C GLY A 188 11.86 -0.83 -14.29
N ASP A 189 12.46 -1.93 -13.84
CA ASP A 189 12.04 -3.27 -14.20
C ASP A 189 10.91 -3.73 -13.25
N ASP A 190 9.67 -3.39 -13.61
CA ASP A 190 8.50 -3.54 -12.73
C ASP A 190 7.91 -4.96 -12.72
N SER A 191 7.29 -5.36 -11.61
CA SER A 191 6.48 -6.57 -11.44
C SER A 191 5.03 -6.22 -11.12
N ILE A 192 4.13 -6.45 -12.07
CA ILE A 192 2.72 -6.05 -11.99
C ILE A 192 1.79 -7.27 -11.98
N LEU A 193 0.90 -7.32 -11.00
CA LEU A 193 -0.21 -8.27 -10.89
C LEU A 193 -1.54 -7.51 -10.95
N GLY A 194 -2.37 -7.76 -11.96
CA GLY A 194 -3.72 -7.19 -12.04
C GLY A 194 -4.60 -7.75 -10.92
N GLY A 195 -4.81 -9.06 -10.95
CA GLY A 195 -5.64 -9.76 -9.97
C GLY A 195 -6.98 -10.16 -10.60
N PRO A 196 -8.02 -10.45 -9.80
CA PRO A 196 -9.35 -10.68 -10.35
C PRO A 196 -9.99 -9.38 -10.86
N GLY A 197 -10.22 -9.27 -12.16
CA GLY A 197 -10.76 -8.03 -12.65
C GLY A 197 -10.93 -7.90 -14.15
N ALA A 198 -10.99 -6.68 -14.64
CA ALA A 198 -10.83 -6.41 -16.06
C ALA A 198 -9.94 -5.18 -16.17
N ASP A 199 -8.65 -5.45 -16.10
CA ASP A 199 -7.69 -4.44 -15.67
C ASP A 199 -7.00 -3.76 -16.85
N LYS A 200 -6.41 -2.59 -16.62
CA LYS A 200 -5.52 -1.93 -17.56
C LYS A 200 -4.13 -1.84 -16.95
N LEU A 201 -3.19 -2.58 -17.53
CA LEU A 201 -1.83 -2.71 -17.01
C LEU A 201 -0.83 -2.12 -17.98
N TYR A 202 0.01 -1.21 -17.50
CA TYR A 202 1.04 -0.52 -18.26
C TYR A 202 2.40 -0.72 -17.59
N GLY A 203 3.31 -1.46 -18.23
CA GLY A 203 4.70 -1.60 -17.74
C GLY A 203 5.54 -0.34 -17.97
N ASN A 204 5.19 0.46 -18.98
CA ASN A 204 5.91 1.68 -19.34
C ASN A 204 7.38 1.44 -19.76
N ALA A 205 8.36 1.74 -18.90
CA ALA A 205 9.77 1.76 -19.27
C ALA A 205 10.62 0.84 -18.41
N GLY A 206 10.95 -0.33 -18.93
CA GLY A 206 11.77 -1.31 -18.22
C GLY A 206 11.69 -2.67 -18.88
N ASN A 207 12.23 -3.69 -18.24
CA ASN A 207 11.99 -5.09 -18.60
C ASN A 207 10.95 -5.69 -17.66
N ASP A 208 9.69 -5.39 -17.94
CA ASP A 208 8.62 -5.60 -16.97
C ASP A 208 8.13 -7.06 -16.96
N LEU A 209 7.61 -7.47 -15.83
CA LEU A 209 6.92 -8.73 -15.60
C LEU A 209 5.46 -8.45 -15.28
N ILE A 210 4.55 -8.70 -16.22
CA ILE A 210 3.14 -8.34 -16.09
C ILE A 210 2.26 -9.58 -16.17
N ALA A 211 1.40 -9.77 -15.16
CA ALA A 211 0.39 -10.81 -15.13
C ALA A 211 -0.99 -10.20 -14.88
N GLY A 212 -1.93 -10.41 -15.82
CA GLY A 212 -3.31 -9.94 -15.66
C GLY A 212 -4.12 -10.77 -14.68
N GLU A 213 -3.87 -12.08 -14.62
CA GLU A 213 -4.67 -13.06 -13.85
C GLU A 213 -6.14 -13.17 -14.29
N GLY A 214 -7.09 -12.76 -13.45
CA GLY A 214 -8.50 -13.06 -13.66
C GLY A 214 -9.15 -12.05 -14.58
N GLY A 215 -9.86 -12.53 -15.61
CA GLY A 215 -10.80 -11.71 -16.37
C GLY A 215 -10.25 -11.16 -17.68
N LYS A 216 -10.63 -9.93 -18.06
CA LYS A 216 -10.47 -9.40 -19.43
C LYS A 216 -9.56 -8.18 -19.46
N ASP A 217 -8.26 -8.45 -19.46
CA ASP A 217 -7.27 -7.41 -19.20
C ASP A 217 -6.75 -6.77 -20.50
N LYS A 218 -6.35 -5.52 -20.38
CA LYS A 218 -5.61 -4.77 -21.40
C LYS A 218 -4.20 -4.57 -20.88
N ILE A 219 -3.24 -5.27 -21.48
CA ILE A 219 -1.85 -5.22 -21.04
C ILE A 219 -0.97 -4.56 -22.10
N PHE A 220 -0.24 -3.53 -21.69
CA PHE A 220 0.72 -2.78 -22.49
C PHE A 220 2.09 -2.84 -21.82
N GLY A 221 3.00 -3.66 -22.36
CA GLY A 221 4.36 -3.75 -21.81
C GLY A 221 5.12 -2.42 -21.90
N GLY A 222 5.00 -1.69 -23.00
CA GLY A 222 5.79 -0.48 -23.21
C GLY A 222 7.15 -0.76 -23.84
N SER A 223 8.18 -0.04 -23.42
CA SER A 223 9.55 -0.24 -23.91
C SER A 223 10.26 -1.41 -23.21
N GLY A 224 11.49 -1.74 -23.63
CA GLY A 224 12.28 -2.83 -23.04
C GLY A 224 11.81 -4.25 -23.39
N LYS A 225 12.24 -5.25 -22.60
CA LYS A 225 12.02 -6.68 -22.86
C LYS A 225 11.07 -7.30 -21.85
N ASN A 226 9.78 -7.28 -22.17
CA ASN A 226 8.76 -7.54 -21.16
C ASN A 226 8.26 -8.99 -21.24
N LYS A 227 7.89 -9.55 -20.09
CA LYS A 227 7.27 -10.86 -19.94
C LYS A 227 5.81 -10.66 -19.55
N ILE A 228 4.91 -11.04 -20.43
CA ILE A 228 3.47 -10.80 -20.24
C ILE A 228 2.72 -12.14 -20.16
N TYR A 229 1.93 -12.29 -19.09
CA TYR A 229 1.04 -13.42 -18.85
C TYR A 229 -0.40 -12.91 -18.80
N GLN A 230 -1.13 -13.01 -19.90
CA GLN A 230 -2.58 -12.81 -19.87
C GLN A 230 -3.17 -14.02 -19.13
N GLY A 231 -3.91 -13.79 -18.06
CA GLY A 231 -4.54 -14.91 -17.39
C GLY A 231 -5.71 -15.46 -18.20
N ASN A 232 -6.13 -16.68 -17.86
CA ASN A 232 -7.09 -17.40 -18.68
C ASN A 232 -8.50 -16.82 -18.46
N ALA A 233 -9.14 -16.32 -19.53
CA ALA A 233 -10.57 -16.08 -19.51
C ALA A 233 -11.29 -17.42 -19.16
N PRO A 234 -12.13 -17.48 -18.12
CA PRO A 234 -13.05 -18.59 -18.01
C PRO A 234 -14.05 -18.48 -19.18
N GLU A 235 -14.10 -19.52 -20.02
CA GLU A 235 -15.15 -19.71 -21.03
C GLU A 235 -16.55 -19.75 -20.41
#